data_AF-A0A7K2NUL1-F1
#
_entry.id   AF-A0A7K2NUL1-F1
#
_cell.length_a   1.000
_cell.length_b   1.000
_cell.length_c   1.000
_cell.angle_alpha   90.00
_cell.angle_beta   90.00
_cell.angle_gamma   90.00
#
_symmetry.space_group_name_H-M   'P 1'
#
loop_
_entity.id
_entity.type
_entity.pdbx_description
1 polymer ?
#
loop_
_entity_poly.entity_id
_entity_poly.type
_entity_poly.pdbx_seq_one_letter_code
_entity_poly.pdbx_strand_id
1 'polypeptide(L)'
;ATHGLNYPSKRMAETGQFTVYLMRPDAFESGGRFIPAAQKVRLLHAAIRHHLKREDRWDTDTLGVPICQEDMIGGQMFFSLLVLDSLHRLGIHMSAEGADAYYYAWRVVGAMLGVDQTAVPATLDEARRFLDLYMLRHMGPSEEGAHLTRQLIDLYEEVVPGTLFDPVVSALIRYLVGDTCADWLDVPRTTWDTLVKAAPHLLGVLETIEDRSPLGAWALDRLGHLTTALELSSLTRGRVMHYAIPEQLRKEYGVSGTAARTRRWTPPPPTVS
;
A
#
# COMPACT_ATOMS: atom_id res chain seq x y z
N ALA A 1 18.30 -9.86 -6.70
CA ALA A 1 17.15 -10.26 -5.87
C ALA A 1 16.06 -9.20 -5.96
N THR A 2 14.79 -9.56 -6.13
CA THR A 2 13.64 -8.64 -6.24
C THR A 2 13.33 -7.84 -4.97
N HIS A 3 14.03 -8.11 -3.86
CA HIS A 3 13.86 -7.45 -2.56
C HIS A 3 15.06 -6.57 -2.15
N GLY A 4 16.01 -6.30 -3.06
CA GLY A 4 17.08 -5.32 -2.80
C GLY A 4 16.59 -3.88 -2.94
N LEU A 5 17.45 -2.90 -2.64
CA LEU A 5 17.15 -1.48 -2.86
C LEU A 5 17.02 -1.12 -4.35
N ASN A 6 17.58 -1.95 -5.22
CA ASN A 6 17.47 -1.77 -6.66
C ASN A 6 16.06 -2.19 -7.12
N TYR A 7 15.34 -1.31 -7.82
CA TYR A 7 13.98 -1.48 -8.38
C TYR A 7 12.78 -1.29 -7.42
N PRO A 8 12.69 -0.19 -6.64
CA PRO A 8 11.52 0.07 -5.79
C PRO A 8 10.23 0.28 -6.59
N SER A 9 10.31 0.82 -7.81
CA SER A 9 9.14 1.08 -8.65
C SER A 9 8.33 -0.18 -8.92
N LYS A 10 9.01 -1.32 -9.13
CA LYS A 10 8.35 -2.62 -9.29
C LYS A 10 7.62 -3.05 -8.02
N ARG A 11 8.25 -2.90 -6.86
CA ARG A 11 7.66 -3.27 -5.56
C ARG A 11 6.50 -2.35 -5.20
N MET A 12 6.63 -1.06 -5.47
CA MET A 12 5.56 -0.08 -5.28
C MET A 12 4.36 -0.41 -6.17
N ALA A 13 4.60 -0.75 -7.44
CA ALA A 13 3.54 -1.18 -8.34
C ALA A 13 2.86 -2.48 -7.87
N GLU A 14 3.61 -3.43 -7.31
CA GLU A 14 3.09 -4.65 -6.70
C GLU A 14 2.21 -4.34 -5.47
N THR A 15 2.61 -3.39 -4.62
CA THR A 15 1.81 -2.93 -3.46
C THR A 15 0.59 -2.12 -3.89
N GLY A 16 0.73 -1.19 -4.83
CA GLY A 16 -0.40 -0.41 -5.36
C GLY A 16 -1.46 -1.31 -6.00
N GLN A 17 -1.03 -2.29 -6.80
CA GLN A 17 -1.94 -3.29 -7.37
C GLN A 17 -2.62 -4.15 -6.28
N PHE A 18 -1.92 -4.46 -5.18
CA PHE A 18 -2.51 -5.17 -4.04
C PHE A 18 -3.71 -4.40 -3.47
N THR A 19 -3.50 -3.11 -3.18
CA THR A 19 -4.52 -2.22 -2.63
C THR A 19 -5.68 -2.04 -3.62
N VAL A 20 -5.39 -1.87 -4.91
CA VAL A 20 -6.47 -1.80 -5.91
C VAL A 20 -7.28 -3.09 -5.94
N TYR A 21 -6.66 -4.27 -5.88
CA TYR A 21 -7.42 -5.52 -5.83
C TYR A 21 -8.29 -5.65 -4.57
N LEU A 22 -7.83 -5.14 -3.44
CA LEU A 22 -8.60 -5.10 -2.19
C LEU A 22 -9.82 -4.17 -2.29
N MET A 23 -9.63 -2.98 -2.87
CA MET A 23 -10.66 -1.93 -2.88
C MET A 23 -11.75 -2.15 -3.94
N ARG A 24 -11.69 -3.25 -4.70
CA ARG A 24 -12.75 -3.58 -5.66
C ARG A 24 -13.94 -4.23 -4.93
N PRO A 25 -15.19 -3.98 -5.39
CA PRO A 25 -16.37 -4.66 -4.84
C PRO A 25 -16.28 -6.19 -4.91
N ASP A 26 -15.60 -6.73 -5.92
CA ASP A 26 -15.43 -8.16 -6.19
C ASP A 26 -14.20 -8.78 -5.50
N ALA A 27 -13.51 -8.06 -4.60
CA ALA A 27 -12.22 -8.48 -4.04
C ALA A 27 -12.27 -9.90 -3.41
N PHE A 28 -13.34 -10.19 -2.68
CA PHE A 28 -13.51 -11.45 -1.94
C PHE A 28 -14.39 -12.47 -2.67
N GLU A 29 -14.86 -12.16 -3.88
CA GLU A 29 -15.72 -13.06 -4.66
C GLU A 29 -14.90 -14.17 -5.35
N SER A 30 -15.60 -15.24 -5.74
CA SER A 30 -15.00 -16.32 -6.53
C SER A 30 -14.51 -15.78 -7.87
N GLY A 31 -13.26 -16.09 -8.23
CA GLY A 31 -12.60 -15.53 -9.42
C GLY A 31 -11.94 -14.15 -9.20
N GLY A 32 -12.13 -13.55 -8.01
CA GLY A 32 -11.45 -12.34 -7.58
C GLY A 32 -9.92 -12.50 -7.54
N ARG A 33 -9.21 -11.39 -7.68
CA ARG A 33 -7.73 -11.38 -7.73
C ARG A 33 -7.07 -11.14 -6.38
N PHE A 34 -7.82 -10.69 -5.38
CA PHE A 34 -7.28 -10.28 -4.10
C PHE A 34 -6.81 -11.47 -3.24
N ILE A 35 -7.65 -12.49 -3.03
CA ILE A 35 -7.28 -13.64 -2.19
C ILE A 35 -6.00 -14.34 -2.70
N PRO A 36 -5.85 -14.65 -4.01
CA PRO A 36 -4.60 -15.21 -4.52
C PRO A 36 -3.41 -14.26 -4.38
N ALA A 37 -3.62 -12.94 -4.44
CA ALA A 37 -2.56 -11.96 -4.19
C ALA A 37 -2.12 -11.98 -2.72
N ALA A 38 -3.05 -11.96 -1.77
CA ALA A 38 -2.78 -12.04 -0.33
C ALA A 38 -2.01 -13.31 0.05
N GLN A 39 -2.42 -14.46 -0.49
CA GLN A 39 -1.71 -15.72 -0.28
C GLN A 39 -0.27 -15.66 -0.81
N LYS A 40 -0.04 -15.06 -1.98
CA LYS A 40 1.31 -14.89 -2.54
C LYS A 40 2.16 -13.97 -1.69
N VAL A 41 1.61 -12.85 -1.20
CA VAL A 41 2.31 -11.94 -0.29
C VAL A 41 2.69 -12.65 1.02
N ARG A 42 1.79 -13.47 1.59
CA ARG A 42 2.11 -14.29 2.77
C ARG A 42 3.28 -15.24 2.53
N LEU A 43 3.29 -15.94 1.41
CA LEU A 43 4.40 -16.82 1.02
C LEU A 43 5.69 -16.03 0.77
N LEU A 44 5.58 -14.85 0.17
CA LEU A 44 6.70 -13.95 -0.06
C LEU A 44 7.34 -13.49 1.25
N HIS A 45 6.54 -13.08 2.24
CA HIS A 45 7.05 -12.74 3.58
C HIS A 45 7.76 -13.93 4.22
N ALA A 46 7.18 -15.13 4.15
CA ALA A 46 7.83 -16.34 4.68
C ALA A 46 9.18 -16.63 4.00
N ALA A 47 9.25 -16.50 2.67
CA ALA A 47 10.49 -16.66 1.92
C ALA A 47 11.53 -15.60 2.31
N ILE A 48 11.14 -14.32 2.41
CA ILE A 48 12.05 -13.24 2.83
C ILE A 48 12.66 -13.54 4.20
N ARG A 49 11.85 -13.95 5.20
CA ARG A 49 12.37 -14.33 6.52
C ARG A 49 13.40 -15.46 6.43
N HIS A 50 13.10 -16.49 5.65
CA HIS A 50 13.99 -17.63 5.48
C HIS A 50 15.33 -17.20 4.87
N HIS A 51 15.32 -16.41 3.79
CA HIS A 51 16.54 -16.01 3.10
C HIS A 51 17.37 -15.00 3.87
N LEU A 52 16.76 -14.01 4.52
CA LEU A 52 17.50 -13.05 5.35
C LEU A 52 18.26 -13.75 6.47
N LYS A 53 17.63 -14.74 7.12
CA LYS A 53 18.28 -15.56 8.15
C LYS A 53 19.33 -16.50 7.58
N ARG A 54 19.04 -17.19 6.47
CA ARG A 54 19.97 -18.16 5.87
C ARG A 54 21.23 -17.50 5.31
N GLU A 55 21.09 -16.29 4.76
CA GLU A 55 22.18 -15.56 4.11
C GLU A 55 22.94 -14.63 5.07
N ASP A 56 22.56 -14.59 6.34
CA ASP A 56 23.14 -13.70 7.37
C ASP A 56 23.11 -12.21 6.94
N ARG A 57 21.95 -11.79 6.39
CA ARG A 57 21.74 -10.43 5.85
C ARG A 57 20.83 -9.58 6.72
N TRP A 58 20.57 -10.03 7.94
CA TRP A 58 19.71 -9.36 8.90
C TRP A 58 20.21 -9.60 10.31
N ASP A 59 20.45 -8.52 11.04
CA ASP A 59 20.86 -8.56 12.45
C ASP A 59 19.67 -8.97 13.32
N THR A 60 19.49 -10.29 13.47
CA THR A 60 18.38 -10.84 14.24
C THR A 60 18.54 -10.59 15.75
N ASP A 61 19.78 -10.45 16.22
CA ASP A 61 20.07 -10.26 17.64
C ASP A 61 19.67 -8.86 18.11
N THR A 62 19.93 -7.84 17.28
CA THR A 62 19.55 -6.46 17.58
C THR A 62 18.14 -6.12 17.14
N LEU A 63 17.72 -6.56 15.94
CA LEU A 63 16.46 -6.12 15.31
C LEU A 63 15.32 -7.13 15.48
N GLY A 64 15.59 -8.32 16.01
CA GLY A 64 14.61 -9.41 16.10
C GLY A 64 14.34 -10.07 14.75
N VAL A 65 13.25 -10.84 14.68
CA VAL A 65 12.86 -11.57 13.47
C VAL A 65 12.34 -10.58 12.41
N PRO A 66 12.85 -10.59 11.16
CA PRO A 66 12.34 -9.68 10.13
C PRO A 66 10.87 -9.98 9.81
N ILE A 67 10.07 -8.94 9.55
CA ILE A 67 8.63 -9.09 9.23
C ILE A 67 7.94 -9.89 10.34
N CYS A 68 8.18 -9.50 11.59
CA CYS A 68 7.56 -10.12 12.76
C CYS A 68 6.07 -9.75 12.85
N GLN A 69 5.37 -10.33 13.83
CA GLN A 69 3.94 -10.02 14.04
C GLN A 69 3.72 -8.54 14.33
N GLU A 70 4.56 -7.92 15.16
CA GLU A 70 4.49 -6.48 15.49
C GLU A 70 4.63 -5.63 14.21
N ASP A 71 5.65 -5.89 13.38
CA ASP A 71 5.86 -5.16 12.12
C ASP A 71 4.70 -5.37 11.13
N MET A 72 4.11 -6.56 11.10
CA MET A 72 2.96 -6.83 10.24
C MET A 72 1.71 -6.07 10.71
N ILE A 73 1.51 -5.92 12.03
CA ILE A 73 0.45 -5.08 12.59
C ILE A 73 0.76 -3.59 12.30
N GLY A 74 2.01 -3.14 12.47
CA GLY A 74 2.46 -1.80 12.11
C GLY A 74 2.20 -1.48 10.64
N GLY A 75 2.52 -2.41 9.74
CA GLY A 75 2.19 -2.33 8.32
C GLY A 75 0.69 -2.19 8.08
N GLN A 76 -0.14 -2.98 8.79
CA GLN A 76 -1.60 -2.83 8.73
C GLN A 76 -2.06 -1.43 9.14
N MET A 77 -1.45 -0.81 10.15
CA MET A 77 -1.77 0.57 10.56
C MET A 77 -1.41 1.61 9.50
N PHE A 78 -0.31 1.41 8.78
CA PHE A 78 0.10 2.33 7.71
C PHE A 78 -0.87 2.33 6.53
N PHE A 79 -1.48 1.17 6.23
CA PHE A 79 -2.50 1.07 5.19
C PHE A 79 -3.92 1.39 5.69
N SER A 80 -4.15 1.48 7.00
CA SER A 80 -5.46 1.78 7.58
C SER A 80 -5.49 3.16 8.23
N LEU A 81 -5.04 3.26 9.48
CA LEU A 81 -5.12 4.49 10.27
C LEU A 81 -4.38 5.68 9.64
N LEU A 82 -3.19 5.48 9.09
CA LEU A 82 -2.48 6.59 8.43
C LEU A 82 -3.17 7.06 7.14
N VAL A 83 -3.91 6.18 6.47
CA VAL A 83 -4.76 6.59 5.34
C VAL A 83 -5.93 7.43 5.85
N LEU A 84 -6.59 7.03 6.93
CA LEU A 84 -7.65 7.83 7.56
C LEU A 84 -7.14 9.20 8.03
N ASP A 85 -5.94 9.24 8.64
CA ASP A 85 -5.29 10.50 9.04
C ASP A 85 -4.99 11.38 7.82
N SER A 86 -4.56 10.78 6.72
CA SER A 86 -4.26 11.48 5.46
C SER A 86 -5.53 12.05 4.82
N LEU A 87 -6.62 11.28 4.79
CA LEU A 87 -7.93 11.75 4.32
C LEU A 87 -8.42 12.93 5.17
N HIS A 88 -8.31 12.83 6.50
CA HIS A 88 -8.67 13.92 7.40
C HIS A 88 -7.83 15.18 7.16
N ARG A 89 -6.50 15.05 6.99
CA ARG A 89 -5.62 16.18 6.64
C ARG A 89 -6.04 16.82 5.31
N LEU A 90 -6.45 16.01 4.34
CA LEU A 90 -6.98 16.48 3.06
C LEU A 90 -8.40 17.05 3.14
N GLY A 91 -9.01 17.12 4.32
CA GLY A 91 -10.37 17.63 4.52
C GLY A 91 -11.46 16.70 4.01
N ILE A 92 -11.13 15.44 3.69
CA ILE A 92 -12.10 14.43 3.27
C ILE A 92 -12.73 13.83 4.53
N HIS A 93 -14.05 14.01 4.67
CA HIS A 93 -14.78 13.56 5.84
C HIS A 93 -15.18 12.09 5.69
N MET A 94 -14.75 11.25 6.63
CA MET A 94 -15.18 9.86 6.74
C MET A 94 -16.16 9.73 7.92
N SER A 95 -17.27 9.02 7.73
CA SER A 95 -18.15 8.68 8.86
C SER A 95 -17.44 7.73 9.81
N ALA A 96 -17.87 7.70 11.08
CA ALA A 96 -17.33 6.75 12.06
C ALA A 96 -17.51 5.29 11.59
N GLU A 97 -18.68 4.97 11.04
CA GLU A 97 -18.96 3.65 10.45
C GLU A 97 -18.04 3.34 9.26
N GLY A 98 -17.80 4.31 8.38
CA GLY A 98 -16.88 4.16 7.24
C GLY A 98 -15.44 3.92 7.68
N ALA A 99 -14.98 4.64 8.71
CA ALA A 99 -13.66 4.44 9.29
C ALA A 99 -13.51 3.06 9.93
N ASP A 100 -14.51 2.61 10.69
CA ASP A 100 -14.54 1.27 11.30
C ASP A 100 -14.56 0.17 10.22
N ALA A 101 -15.38 0.34 9.18
CA ALA A 101 -15.46 -0.61 8.07
C ALA A 101 -14.14 -0.69 7.29
N TYR A 102 -13.50 0.45 7.03
CA TYR A 102 -12.20 0.53 6.36
C TYR A 102 -11.11 -0.16 7.18
N TYR A 103 -11.07 0.09 8.50
CA TYR A 103 -10.14 -0.58 9.40
C TYR A 103 -10.40 -2.10 9.46
N TYR A 104 -11.67 -2.51 9.53
CA TYR A 104 -12.06 -3.91 9.52
C TYR A 104 -11.60 -4.64 8.24
N ALA A 105 -11.73 -4.01 7.07
CA ALA A 105 -11.23 -4.57 5.82
C ALA A 105 -9.73 -4.89 5.91
N TRP A 106 -8.92 -3.99 6.49
CA TRP A 106 -7.50 -4.21 6.70
C TRP A 106 -7.19 -5.25 7.78
N ARG A 107 -8.03 -5.42 8.81
CA ARG A 107 -7.92 -6.54 9.75
C ARG A 107 -8.12 -7.89 9.05
N VAL A 108 -9.10 -7.97 8.14
CA VAL A 108 -9.32 -9.17 7.31
C VAL A 108 -8.08 -9.47 6.45
N VAL A 109 -7.47 -8.44 5.86
CA VAL A 109 -6.19 -8.58 5.15
C VAL A 109 -5.10 -9.11 6.06
N GLY A 110 -4.93 -8.54 7.26
CA GLY A 110 -3.99 -9.01 8.26
C GLY A 110 -4.16 -10.50 8.56
N ALA A 111 -5.40 -10.95 8.77
CA ALA A 111 -5.71 -12.35 9.00
C ALA A 111 -5.26 -13.25 7.82
N MET A 112 -5.53 -12.82 6.58
CA MET A 112 -5.09 -13.55 5.37
C MET A 112 -3.57 -13.60 5.23
N LEU A 113 -2.87 -12.51 5.59
CA LEU A 113 -1.41 -12.43 5.60
C LEU A 113 -0.78 -13.25 6.73
N GLY A 114 -1.58 -13.75 7.68
CA GLY A 114 -1.14 -14.59 8.79
C GLY A 114 -0.81 -13.82 10.07
N VAL A 115 -1.38 -12.62 10.24
CA VAL A 115 -1.31 -11.86 11.49
C VAL A 115 -2.22 -12.51 12.54
N ASP A 116 -1.70 -12.69 13.74
CA ASP A 116 -2.47 -13.21 14.88
C ASP A 116 -3.54 -12.19 15.29
N GLN A 117 -4.81 -12.56 15.08
CA GLN A 117 -5.94 -11.68 15.37
C GLN A 117 -6.19 -11.45 16.85
N THR A 118 -5.55 -12.23 17.74
CA THR A 118 -5.58 -11.96 19.19
C THR A 118 -4.63 -10.82 19.59
N ALA A 119 -3.62 -10.53 18.76
CA ALA A 119 -2.69 -9.43 18.97
C ALA A 119 -3.08 -8.14 18.23
N VAL A 120 -3.95 -8.24 17.20
CA VAL A 120 -4.41 -7.09 16.42
C VAL A 120 -5.43 -6.28 17.24
N PRO A 121 -5.27 -4.95 17.36
CA PRO A 121 -6.27 -4.08 17.99
C PRO A 121 -7.68 -4.28 17.42
N ALA A 122 -8.69 -4.44 18.27
CA ALA A 122 -10.04 -4.75 17.81
C ALA A 122 -10.80 -3.51 17.34
N THR A 123 -10.49 -2.36 17.94
CA THR A 123 -11.17 -1.07 17.74
C THR A 123 -10.22 0.00 17.20
N LEU A 124 -10.77 1.06 16.60
CA LEU A 124 -9.99 2.21 16.14
C LEU A 124 -9.20 2.89 17.27
N ASP A 125 -9.77 3.00 18.46
CA ASP A 125 -9.09 3.61 19.62
C ASP A 125 -7.89 2.77 20.08
N GLU A 126 -8.04 1.44 20.12
CA GLU A 126 -6.92 0.54 20.41
C GLU A 126 -5.86 0.60 19.29
N ALA A 127 -6.30 0.65 18.04
CA ALA A 127 -5.42 0.76 16.88
C ALA A 127 -4.62 2.06 16.92
N ARG A 128 -5.25 3.17 17.33
CA ARG A 128 -4.57 4.47 17.53
C ARG A 128 -3.49 4.36 18.59
N ARG A 129 -3.82 3.81 19.76
CA ARG A 129 -2.84 3.62 20.84
C ARG A 129 -1.67 2.74 20.39
N PHE A 130 -1.94 1.66 19.67
CA PHE A 130 -0.89 0.81 19.10
C PHE A 130 -0.02 1.60 18.12
N LEU A 131 -0.62 2.30 17.16
CA LEU A 131 0.10 3.07 16.15
C LEU A 131 0.97 4.14 16.79
N ASP A 132 0.47 4.89 17.78
CA ASP A 132 1.25 5.94 18.44
C ASP A 132 2.48 5.36 19.14
N LEU A 133 2.33 4.24 19.86
CA LEU A 133 3.46 3.54 20.51
C LEU A 133 4.43 2.95 19.49
N TYR A 134 3.92 2.36 18.40
CA TYR A 134 4.73 1.80 17.33
C TYR A 134 5.56 2.89 16.64
N MET A 135 4.95 4.04 16.34
CA MET A 135 5.63 5.19 15.74
C MET A 135 6.72 5.74 16.67
N LEU A 136 6.42 5.90 17.97
CA LEU A 136 7.42 6.35 18.96
C LEU A 136 8.63 5.41 19.05
N ARG A 137 8.41 4.10 18.89
CA ARG A 137 9.46 3.09 18.98
C ARG A 137 10.29 2.96 17.71
N HIS A 138 9.66 3.05 16.54
CA HIS A 138 10.29 2.64 15.27
C HIS A 138 10.56 3.77 14.28
N MET A 139 9.94 4.95 14.41
CA MET A 139 10.18 6.04 13.46
C MET A 139 11.48 6.78 13.75
N GLY A 140 12.25 7.03 12.69
CA GLY A 140 13.48 7.80 12.73
C GLY A 140 14.12 7.93 11.35
N PRO A 141 15.27 8.61 11.25
CA PRO A 141 16.02 8.72 10.00
C PRO A 141 16.54 7.36 9.52
N SER A 142 16.48 7.11 8.22
CA SER A 142 17.00 5.90 7.58
C SER A 142 17.55 6.23 6.20
N GLU A 143 18.80 5.84 5.94
CA GLU A 143 19.45 6.03 4.65
C GLU A 143 18.72 5.24 3.54
N GLU A 144 18.29 4.02 3.86
CA GLU A 144 17.48 3.19 2.98
C GLU A 144 16.11 3.83 2.73
N GLY A 145 15.47 4.38 3.76
CA GLY A 145 14.23 5.12 3.66
C GLY A 145 14.33 6.31 2.72
N ALA A 146 15.37 7.14 2.89
CA ALA A 146 15.62 8.29 2.02
C ALA A 146 15.94 7.86 0.58
N HIS A 147 16.71 6.79 0.39
CA HIS A 147 16.99 6.23 -0.94
C HIS A 147 15.73 5.75 -1.66
N LEU A 148 14.87 5.00 -0.95
CA LEU A 148 13.62 4.50 -1.50
C LEU A 148 12.65 5.65 -1.81
N THR A 149 12.55 6.67 -0.94
CA THR A 149 11.71 7.84 -1.15
C THR A 149 12.11 8.62 -2.40
N ARG A 150 13.42 8.88 -2.61
CA ARG A 150 13.91 9.53 -3.83
C ARG A 150 13.48 8.79 -5.09
N GLN A 151 13.68 7.47 -5.12
CA GLN A 151 13.30 6.65 -6.27
C GLN A 151 11.77 6.59 -6.50
N LEU A 152 10.96 6.79 -5.46
CA LEU A 152 9.50 6.90 -5.59
C LEU A 152 9.08 8.26 -6.16
N ILE A 153 9.73 9.34 -5.72
CA ILE A 153 9.51 10.68 -6.28
C ILE A 153 9.86 10.66 -7.77
N ASP A 154 11.03 10.16 -8.14
CA ASP A 154 11.47 10.02 -9.55
C ASP A 154 10.44 9.24 -10.39
N LEU A 155 9.88 8.15 -9.83
CA LEU A 155 8.85 7.36 -10.53
C LEU A 155 7.57 8.17 -10.78
N TYR A 156 7.10 8.93 -9.78
CA TYR A 156 5.87 9.72 -9.94
C TYR A 156 6.07 10.90 -10.90
N GLU A 157 7.25 11.52 -10.91
CA GLU A 157 7.63 12.56 -11.88
C GLU A 157 7.71 12.00 -13.32
N GLU A 158 8.19 10.76 -13.51
CA GLU A 158 8.14 10.10 -14.84
C GLU A 158 6.70 9.81 -15.32
N VAL A 159 5.77 9.62 -14.40
CA VAL A 159 4.38 9.23 -14.67
C VAL A 159 3.47 10.43 -14.95
N VAL A 160 3.74 11.59 -14.34
CA VAL A 160 2.96 12.82 -14.53
C VAL A 160 3.47 13.54 -15.80
N PRO A 161 2.65 13.71 -16.86
CA PRO A 161 3.12 14.33 -18.08
C PRO A 161 3.43 15.84 -17.88
N GLY A 162 4.72 16.18 -17.92
CA GLY A 162 5.25 17.54 -17.97
C GLY A 162 5.87 18.03 -16.65
N THR A 163 6.99 18.75 -16.73
CA THR A 163 7.82 19.17 -15.57
C THR A 163 7.21 20.29 -14.71
N LEU A 164 5.96 20.66 -14.97
CA LEU A 164 5.30 21.80 -14.30
C LEU A 164 4.78 21.41 -12.91
N PHE A 165 4.49 20.12 -12.69
CA PHE A 165 3.88 19.60 -11.47
C PHE A 165 4.80 18.70 -10.64
N ASP A 166 6.02 18.40 -11.10
CA ASP A 166 7.03 17.64 -10.35
C ASP A 166 7.21 18.16 -8.91
N PRO A 167 7.26 19.49 -8.67
CA PRO A 167 7.41 19.99 -7.30
C PRO A 167 6.19 19.75 -6.41
N VAL A 168 5.00 19.48 -6.98
CA VAL A 168 3.77 19.21 -6.22
C VAL A 168 3.84 17.86 -5.51
N VAL A 169 4.50 16.86 -6.10
CA VAL A 169 4.64 15.52 -5.49
C VAL A 169 5.37 15.64 -4.15
N SER A 170 6.51 16.33 -4.15
CA SER A 170 7.29 16.56 -2.92
C SER A 170 6.50 17.39 -1.91
N ALA A 171 5.86 18.48 -2.33
CA ALA A 171 5.02 19.30 -1.44
C ALA A 171 3.88 18.49 -0.79
N LEU A 172 3.21 17.62 -1.57
CA LEU A 172 2.13 16.77 -1.09
C LEU A 172 2.63 15.72 -0.10
N ILE A 173 3.77 15.09 -0.38
CA ILE A 173 4.41 14.16 0.57
C ILE A 173 4.67 14.89 1.89
N ARG A 174 5.33 16.05 1.86
CA ARG A 174 5.63 16.84 3.07
C ARG A 174 4.37 17.22 3.85
N TYR A 175 3.30 17.60 3.15
CA TYR A 175 2.01 17.91 3.75
C TYR A 175 1.39 16.69 4.46
N LEU A 176 1.42 15.52 3.82
CA LEU A 176 0.78 14.31 4.32
C LEU A 176 1.58 13.64 5.45
N VAL A 177 2.91 13.55 5.36
CA VAL A 177 3.72 12.87 6.38
C VAL A 177 4.25 13.81 7.47
N GLY A 178 4.21 15.13 7.22
CA GLY A 178 4.74 16.16 8.11
C GLY A 178 6.23 16.44 7.91
N ASP A 179 6.67 17.64 8.31
CA ASP A 179 8.03 18.13 8.06
C ASP A 179 9.12 17.26 8.69
N THR A 180 8.92 16.74 9.91
CA THR A 180 9.92 15.91 10.60
C THR A 180 10.22 14.63 9.82
N CYS A 181 9.19 13.88 9.44
CA CYS A 181 9.35 12.65 8.67
C CYS A 181 9.89 12.92 7.26
N ALA A 182 9.44 14.01 6.64
CA ALA A 182 9.94 14.44 5.34
C ALA A 182 11.43 14.79 5.38
N ASP A 183 11.88 15.49 6.43
CA ASP A 183 13.29 15.85 6.62
C ASP A 183 14.15 14.61 6.90
N TRP A 184 13.65 13.62 7.64
CA TRP A 184 14.32 12.32 7.81
C TRP A 184 14.46 11.51 6.51
N LEU A 185 13.59 11.73 5.53
CA LEU A 185 13.54 11.03 4.25
C LEU A 185 14.16 11.84 3.09
N ASP A 186 14.80 12.98 3.39
CA ASP A 186 15.37 13.90 2.40
C ASP A 186 14.36 14.38 1.33
N VAL A 187 13.08 14.52 1.67
CA VAL A 187 12.06 15.02 0.72
C VAL A 187 12.31 16.51 0.47
N PRO A 188 12.54 16.97 -0.77
CA PRO A 188 12.89 18.35 -1.02
C PRO A 188 11.73 19.29 -0.68
N ARG A 189 12.06 20.47 -0.13
CA ARG A 189 11.11 21.58 -0.03
C ARG A 189 10.93 22.24 -1.38
N THR A 190 9.72 22.72 -1.65
CA THR A 190 9.39 23.33 -2.93
C THR A 190 8.62 24.64 -2.73
N THR A 191 8.50 25.43 -3.79
CA THR A 191 7.63 26.62 -3.77
C THR A 191 6.15 26.29 -3.59
N TRP A 192 5.76 25.01 -3.76
CA TRP A 192 4.39 24.53 -3.65
C TRP A 192 3.99 24.14 -2.22
N ASP A 193 4.93 24.10 -1.28
CA ASP A 193 4.69 23.73 0.14
C ASP A 193 3.65 24.65 0.82
N THR A 194 3.52 25.90 0.36
CA THR A 194 2.48 26.81 0.84
C THR A 194 1.16 26.59 0.11
N LEU A 195 1.19 26.34 -1.21
CA LEU A 195 -0.02 26.18 -2.00
C LEU A 195 -0.76 24.88 -1.68
N VAL A 196 -0.04 23.79 -1.40
CA VAL A 196 -0.64 22.49 -1.09
C VAL A 196 -1.53 22.55 0.16
N LYS A 197 -1.32 23.51 1.07
CA LYS A 197 -2.18 23.75 2.23
C LYS A 197 -3.59 24.20 1.86
N ALA A 198 -3.81 24.66 0.63
CA ALA A 198 -5.13 24.97 0.10
C ALA A 198 -5.87 23.74 -0.45
N ALA A 199 -5.21 22.57 -0.55
CA ALA A 199 -5.83 21.35 -1.07
C ALA A 199 -7.12 20.94 -0.35
N PRO A 200 -7.23 21.01 0.99
CA PRO A 200 -8.48 20.67 1.67
C PRO A 200 -9.65 21.57 1.28
N HIS A 201 -9.40 22.87 1.10
CA HIS A 201 -10.43 23.79 0.65
C HIS A 201 -10.87 23.48 -0.79
N LEU A 202 -9.94 23.17 -1.68
CA LEU A 202 -10.26 22.77 -3.05
C LEU A 202 -11.09 21.48 -3.08
N LEU A 203 -10.69 20.47 -2.31
CA LEU A 203 -11.41 19.19 -2.22
C LEU A 203 -12.83 19.38 -1.63
N GLY A 204 -12.98 20.18 -0.58
CA GLY A 204 -14.30 20.48 -0.01
C GLY A 204 -15.24 21.22 -0.98
N VAL A 205 -14.70 22.04 -1.89
CA VAL A 205 -15.49 22.63 -2.98
C VAL A 205 -15.97 21.57 -3.95
N LEU A 206 -15.13 20.60 -4.31
CA LEU A 206 -15.50 19.49 -5.20
C LEU A 206 -16.56 18.59 -4.56
N GLU A 207 -16.40 18.24 -3.28
CA GLU A 207 -17.39 17.49 -2.48
C GLU A 207 -18.73 18.22 -2.44
N THR A 208 -18.72 19.54 -2.22
CA THR A 208 -19.94 20.36 -2.26
C THR A 208 -20.62 20.35 -3.64
N ILE A 209 -19.85 20.24 -4.73
CA ILE A 209 -20.39 20.15 -6.10
C ILE A 209 -21.00 18.76 -6.34
N GLU A 210 -20.35 17.70 -5.87
CA GLU A 210 -20.84 16.33 -5.90
C GLU A 210 -22.18 16.21 -5.17
N ASP A 211 -22.25 16.71 -3.94
CA ASP A 211 -23.46 16.67 -3.10
C ASP A 211 -24.65 17.44 -3.70
N ARG A 212 -24.37 18.52 -4.44
CA ARG A 212 -25.41 19.44 -4.95
C ARG A 212 -25.85 19.14 -6.37
N SER A 213 -25.09 18.36 -7.13
CA SER A 213 -25.35 18.17 -8.56
C SER A 213 -25.12 16.72 -9.00
N PRO A 214 -26.19 16.01 -9.43
CA PRO A 214 -26.07 14.66 -9.99
C PRO A 214 -25.14 14.58 -11.22
N LEU A 215 -25.08 15.66 -12.01
CA LEU A 215 -24.15 15.76 -13.15
C LEU A 215 -22.70 16.01 -12.69
N GLY A 216 -22.52 16.78 -11.61
CA GLY A 216 -21.24 17.01 -10.97
C GLY A 216 -20.67 15.71 -10.39
N ALA A 217 -21.48 14.97 -9.63
CA ALA A 217 -21.14 13.67 -9.09
C ALA A 217 -20.74 12.68 -10.20
N TRP A 218 -21.56 12.54 -11.25
CA TRP A 218 -21.24 11.67 -12.38
C TRP A 218 -19.92 12.05 -13.07
N ALA A 219 -19.65 13.34 -13.26
CA ALA A 219 -18.43 13.81 -13.91
C ALA A 219 -17.19 13.57 -13.03
N LEU A 220 -17.29 13.83 -11.72
CA LEU A 220 -16.23 13.60 -10.76
C LEU A 220 -15.94 12.10 -10.57
N ASP A 221 -16.96 11.26 -10.47
CA ASP A 221 -16.81 9.79 -10.45
C ASP A 221 -16.09 9.29 -11.71
N ARG A 222 -16.49 9.80 -12.88
CA ARG A 222 -15.87 9.39 -14.14
C ARG A 222 -14.40 9.81 -14.21
N LEU A 223 -14.08 11.02 -13.75
CA LEU A 223 -12.71 11.52 -13.64
C LEU A 223 -11.90 10.71 -12.61
N GLY A 224 -12.47 10.37 -11.45
CA GLY A 224 -11.87 9.53 -10.43
C GLY A 224 -11.54 8.13 -10.94
N HIS A 225 -12.48 7.51 -11.66
CA HIS A 225 -12.23 6.21 -12.30
C HIS A 225 -11.16 6.28 -13.39
N LEU A 226 -11.15 7.33 -14.21
CA LEU A 226 -10.14 7.52 -15.25
C LEU A 226 -8.75 7.75 -14.66
N THR A 227 -8.64 8.61 -13.64
CA THR A 227 -7.38 8.89 -12.93
C THR A 227 -6.86 7.65 -12.23
N THR A 228 -7.71 6.91 -11.50
CA THR A 228 -7.32 5.63 -10.86
C THR A 228 -6.85 4.60 -11.89
N ALA A 229 -7.54 4.48 -13.03
CA ALA A 229 -7.16 3.56 -14.09
C ALA A 229 -5.84 3.98 -14.77
N LEU A 230 -5.64 5.28 -15.02
CA LEU A 230 -4.41 5.83 -15.57
C LEU A 230 -3.24 5.66 -14.60
N GLU A 231 -3.42 5.98 -13.33
CA GLU A 231 -2.41 5.82 -12.27
C GLU A 231 -2.01 4.36 -12.13
N LEU A 232 -2.98 3.43 -12.01
CA LEU A 232 -2.68 2.01 -11.96
C LEU A 232 -1.96 1.54 -13.22
N SER A 233 -2.41 1.98 -14.40
CA SER A 233 -1.77 1.62 -15.66
C SER A 233 -0.35 2.17 -15.76
N SER A 234 -0.09 3.35 -15.18
CA SER A 234 1.22 3.98 -15.23
C SER A 234 2.19 3.38 -14.21
N LEU A 235 1.75 3.18 -12.97
CA LEU A 235 2.48 2.47 -11.91
C LEU A 235 2.86 1.05 -12.35
N THR A 236 1.93 0.36 -13.00
CA THR A 236 2.17 -1.00 -13.49
C THR A 236 2.79 -1.06 -14.89
N ARG A 237 3.03 0.09 -15.54
CA ARG A 237 3.44 0.20 -16.96
C ARG A 237 2.57 -0.67 -17.89
N GLY A 238 1.27 -0.75 -17.60
CA GLY A 238 0.27 -1.53 -18.33
C GLY A 238 0.37 -3.04 -18.13
N ARG A 239 1.17 -3.52 -17.16
CA ARG A 239 1.40 -4.95 -16.92
C ARG A 239 0.71 -5.41 -15.65
N VAL A 240 0.05 -6.57 -15.68
CA VAL A 240 -0.36 -7.20 -14.42
C VAL A 240 0.91 -7.59 -13.66
N MET A 241 1.11 -6.98 -12.50
CA MET A 241 2.22 -7.29 -11.61
C MET A 241 1.97 -8.67 -11.01
N HIS A 242 2.73 -9.65 -11.49
CA HIS A 242 2.71 -10.98 -10.90
C HIS A 242 3.72 -11.02 -9.75
N TYR A 243 3.24 -11.27 -8.53
CA TYR A 243 4.12 -11.69 -7.44
C TYR A 243 4.82 -12.99 -7.89
N ALA A 244 6.05 -12.83 -8.35
CA ALA A 244 6.86 -13.91 -8.88
C ALA A 244 7.82 -14.34 -7.78
N ILE A 245 7.76 -15.63 -7.45
CA ILE A 245 8.83 -16.28 -6.68
C ILE A 245 10.15 -16.02 -7.44
N PRO A 246 11.19 -15.45 -6.81
CA PRO A 246 12.47 -15.18 -7.45
C PRO A 246 13.03 -16.45 -8.11
N GLU A 247 13.69 -16.30 -9.26
CA GLU A 247 14.12 -17.44 -10.09
C GLU A 247 15.07 -18.40 -9.36
N GLN A 248 15.91 -17.84 -8.48
CA GLN A 248 16.81 -18.61 -7.61
C GLN A 248 16.04 -19.58 -6.71
N LEU A 249 14.89 -19.13 -6.17
CA LEU A 249 14.07 -19.92 -5.24
C LEU A 249 13.28 -21.00 -5.97
N ARG A 250 12.88 -20.73 -7.22
CA ARG A 250 12.20 -21.73 -8.04
C ARG A 250 13.07 -22.95 -8.26
N LYS A 251 14.35 -22.73 -8.53
CA LYS A 251 15.33 -23.80 -8.72
C LYS A 251 15.63 -24.55 -7.42
N GLU A 252 15.81 -23.83 -6.31
CA GLU A 252 16.11 -24.40 -4.98
C GLU A 252 14.97 -25.29 -4.45
N TYR A 253 13.72 -24.87 -4.62
CA TYR A 253 12.53 -25.59 -4.11
C TYR A 253 11.80 -26.43 -5.17
N GLY A 254 12.42 -26.69 -6.33
CA GLY A 254 11.82 -27.53 -7.38
C GLY A 254 10.51 -26.99 -7.97
N VAL A 255 10.26 -25.68 -7.87
CA VAL A 255 9.09 -25.02 -8.44
C VAL A 255 9.30 -24.85 -9.95
N SER A 256 8.89 -25.85 -10.73
CA SER A 256 8.90 -25.77 -12.19
C SER A 256 8.01 -24.62 -12.67
N GLY A 257 8.55 -23.76 -13.55
CA GLY A 257 7.89 -22.56 -14.05
C GLY A 257 6.54 -22.88 -14.71
N THR A 258 5.55 -22.01 -14.43
CA THR A 258 4.17 -21.97 -14.99
C THR A 258 3.55 -23.33 -15.26
N ALA A 259 2.62 -23.74 -14.39
CA ALA A 259 1.68 -24.81 -14.70
C ALA A 259 1.13 -24.59 -16.13
N ALA A 260 1.20 -25.63 -16.96
CA ALA A 260 0.74 -25.58 -18.35
C ALA A 260 -0.65 -24.93 -18.40
N ARG A 261 -0.94 -24.11 -19.42
CA ARG A 261 -2.26 -23.47 -19.61
C ARG A 261 -3.44 -24.46 -19.58
N THR A 262 -3.16 -25.76 -19.72
CA THR A 262 -4.07 -26.90 -19.65
C THR A 262 -4.32 -27.44 -18.24
N ARG A 263 -3.48 -27.13 -17.23
CA ARG A 263 -3.72 -27.42 -15.81
C ARG A 263 -4.56 -26.32 -15.16
N ARG A 264 -5.80 -26.14 -15.62
CA ARG A 264 -6.75 -25.29 -14.89
C ARG A 264 -7.19 -26.01 -13.62
N TRP A 265 -7.25 -25.28 -12.52
CA TRP A 265 -7.90 -25.74 -11.30
C TRP A 265 -9.39 -25.88 -11.57
N THR A 266 -9.94 -27.06 -11.30
CA THR A 266 -11.38 -27.34 -11.37
C THR A 266 -11.91 -27.26 -9.94
N PRO A 267 -12.87 -26.37 -9.64
CA PRO A 267 -13.44 -26.32 -8.30
C PRO A 267 -14.13 -27.66 -7.98
N PRO A 268 -14.00 -28.17 -6.74
CA PRO A 268 -14.75 -29.34 -6.31
C PRO A 268 -16.27 -29.05 -6.38
N PRO A 269 -17.10 -30.08 -6.61
CA PRO A 269 -18.55 -29.91 -6.64
C PRO A 269 -19.07 -29.33 -5.31
N PRO A 270 -20.10 -28.47 -5.34
CA PRO A 270 -20.69 -27.90 -4.13
C PRO A 270 -21.20 -29.02 -3.21
N THR A 271 -20.88 -28.91 -1.92
CA THR A 271 -21.21 -29.93 -0.91
C THR A 271 -22.59 -29.74 -0.27
N VAL A 272 -23.42 -28.86 -0.82
CA VAL A 272 -24.77 -28.61 -0.31
C VAL A 272 -25.71 -28.40 -1.50
N SER A 273 -26.80 -29.17 -1.52
CA SER A 273 -27.94 -29.02 -2.42
C SER A 273 -28.90 -27.94 -1.92
#